data_AF-A0A139RHP7-F1
#
_entry.id   AF-A0A139RHP7-F1
#
_cell.length_a   1.000
_cell.length_b   1.000
_cell.length_c   1.000
_cell.angle_alpha   90.00
_cell.angle_beta   90.00
_cell.angle_gamma   90.00
#
_symmetry.space_group_name_H-M   'P 1'
#
loop_
_entity.id
_entity.type
_entity.pdbx_description
1 polymer ?
#
loop_
_entity_poly.entity_id
_entity_poly.type
_entity_poly.pdbx_seq_one_letter_code
_entity_poly.pdbx_strand_id
1 'polypeptide(L)'
;MTIETELKKIGKSLSLINDSQTSNKISSTNLENIDDILNDYLPLHLKWIEKGNSWIVESLSENRQLDRQAFSQLLVGVRNLYLDLEELQDLLIEVSNEIDEN
;
A
#
# COMPACT_ATOMS: atom_id res chain seq x y z
N MET A 1 -12.60 8.03 -8.32
CA MET A 1 -11.46 8.25 -7.43
C MET A 1 -11.43 7.10 -6.43
N THR A 2 -10.32 6.38 -6.32
CA THR A 2 -10.15 5.32 -5.30
C THR A 2 -9.05 5.74 -4.32
N ILE A 3 -9.05 5.16 -3.12
CA ILE A 3 -7.99 5.43 -2.13
C ILE A 3 -6.60 5.07 -2.67
N GLU A 4 -6.47 3.95 -3.39
CA GLU A 4 -5.24 3.56 -4.07
C GLU A 4 -4.71 4.66 -5.01
N THR A 5 -5.61 5.31 -5.76
CA THR A 5 -5.23 6.40 -6.68
C THR A 5 -4.66 7.60 -5.92
N GLU A 6 -5.20 7.92 -4.73
CA GLU A 6 -4.66 9.01 -3.90
C GLU A 6 -3.36 8.61 -3.22
N LEU A 7 -3.23 7.36 -2.74
CA LEU A 7 -1.99 6.85 -2.15
C LEU A 7 -0.83 6.91 -3.15
N LYS A 8 -1.04 6.52 -4.41
CA LYS A 8 0.00 6.60 -5.45
C LYS A 8 0.47 8.02 -5.75
N LYS A 9 -0.31 9.06 -5.42
CA LYS A 9 0.13 10.45 -5.58
C LYS A 9 1.12 10.87 -4.49
N ILE A 10 1.23 10.14 -3.39
CA ILE A 10 2.16 10.44 -2.29
C ILE A 10 3.59 10.46 -2.82
N GLY A 11 4.04 9.45 -3.57
CA GLY A 11 5.40 9.43 -4.14
C GLY A 11 5.72 10.67 -4.97
N LYS A 12 4.77 11.13 -5.79
CA LYS A 12 4.91 12.38 -6.56
C LYS A 12 4.98 13.61 -5.65
N SER A 13 4.12 13.68 -4.62
CA SER A 13 4.14 14.78 -3.66
C SER A 13 5.46 14.84 -2.89
N LEU A 14 5.98 13.69 -2.46
CA LEU A 14 7.27 13.59 -1.76
C LEU A 14 8.44 13.97 -2.67
N SER A 15 8.44 13.55 -3.93
CA SER A 15 9.44 14.00 -4.91
C SER A 15 9.42 15.53 -5.07
N LEU A 16 8.23 16.14 -5.20
CA LEU A 16 8.11 17.60 -5.30
C LEU A 16 8.58 18.31 -4.03
N ILE A 17 8.23 17.79 -2.84
CA ILE A 17 8.72 18.30 -1.57
C ILE A 17 10.25 18.23 -1.56
N ASN A 18 10.82 17.05 -1.82
CA ASN A 18 12.26 16.83 -1.81
C ASN A 18 12.99 17.75 -2.78
N ASP A 19 12.49 17.92 -4.01
CA ASP A 19 13.08 18.80 -5.03
C ASP A 19 13.02 20.28 -4.62
N SER A 20 11.98 20.69 -3.90
CA SER A 20 11.81 22.08 -3.44
C SER A 20 12.73 22.47 -2.28
N GLN A 21 13.24 21.49 -1.52
CA GLN A 21 14.12 21.71 -0.38
C GLN A 21 15.56 22.02 -0.84
N THR A 22 16.17 23.07 -0.29
CA THR A 22 17.58 23.43 -0.54
C THR A 22 18.54 22.85 0.51
N SER A 23 18.02 22.61 1.71
CA SER A 23 18.61 21.84 2.81
C SER A 23 17.57 20.82 3.29
N ASN A 24 17.96 19.76 4.00
CA ASN A 24 17.01 18.79 4.60
C ASN A 24 16.27 17.97 3.54
N LYS A 25 17.05 17.32 2.68
CA LYS A 25 16.52 16.37 1.69
C LYS A 25 16.00 15.13 2.41
N ILE A 26 14.88 14.62 1.91
CA ILE A 26 14.35 13.32 2.30
C ILE A 26 15.39 12.25 1.95
N SER A 27 15.62 11.30 2.84
CA SER A 27 16.57 10.23 2.59
C SER A 27 16.13 9.37 1.41
N SER A 28 17.11 8.95 0.60
CA SER A 28 16.83 8.08 -0.56
C SER A 28 16.22 6.75 -0.12
N THR A 29 16.63 6.23 1.03
CA THR A 29 16.08 5.01 1.61
C THR A 29 14.60 5.15 1.93
N ASN A 30 14.16 6.24 2.56
CA ASN A 30 12.73 6.44 2.83
C ASN A 30 11.92 6.63 1.55
N LEU A 31 12.47 7.32 0.55
CA LEU A 31 11.81 7.44 -0.75
C LEU A 31 11.67 6.10 -1.48
N GLU A 32 12.72 5.28 -1.47
CA GLU A 32 12.70 3.92 -2.07
C GLU A 32 11.69 3.02 -1.36
N ASN A 33 11.70 2.97 -0.02
CA ASN A 33 10.77 2.15 0.75
C ASN A 33 9.30 2.57 0.52
N ILE A 34 9.03 3.88 0.47
CA ILE A 34 7.69 4.39 0.16
C ILE A 34 7.27 4.02 -1.27
N ASP A 35 8.19 4.10 -2.24
CA ASP A 35 7.91 3.73 -3.62
C ASP A 35 7.57 2.24 -3.76
N ASP A 36 8.33 1.37 -3.11
CA ASP A 36 8.09 -0.08 -3.06
C ASP A 36 6.69 -0.39 -2.50
N ILE A 37 6.30 0.26 -1.39
CA ILE A 37 4.96 0.07 -0.81
C ILE A 37 3.86 0.51 -1.78
N LEU A 38 3.98 1.70 -2.37
CA LEU A 38 2.94 2.30 -3.20
C LEU A 38 2.79 1.61 -4.57
N ASN A 39 3.89 1.14 -5.15
CA ASN A 39 3.92 0.63 -6.52
C ASN A 39 3.95 -0.90 -6.61
N ASP A 40 4.47 -1.59 -5.59
CA ASP A 40 4.61 -3.05 -5.62
C ASP A 40 3.70 -3.75 -4.60
N TYR A 41 3.81 -3.43 -3.32
CA TYR A 41 3.12 -4.18 -2.26
C TYR A 41 1.62 -3.91 -2.23
N LEU A 42 1.23 -2.64 -2.22
CA LEU A 42 -0.18 -2.26 -2.14
C LEU A 42 -0.99 -2.80 -3.35
N PRO A 43 -0.53 -2.68 -4.61
CA PRO A 43 -1.21 -3.30 -5.75
C PRO A 43 -1.25 -4.83 -5.67
N LEU A 44 -0.20 -5.48 -5.17
CA LEU A 44 -0.15 -6.93 -5.02
C LEU A 44 -1.22 -7.42 -4.02
N HIS A 45 -1.30 -6.81 -2.85
CA HIS A 45 -2.22 -7.22 -1.80
C HIS A 45 -3.68 -6.87 -2.13
N LEU A 46 -3.93 -5.74 -2.80
CA LEU A 46 -5.26 -5.44 -3.38
C LEU A 46 -5.69 -6.52 -4.37
N LYS A 47 -4.80 -6.97 -5.25
CA LYS A 47 -5.09 -8.06 -6.20
C LYS A 47 -5.41 -9.38 -5.51
N TRP A 48 -4.81 -9.66 -4.35
CA TRP A 48 -5.15 -10.85 -3.57
C TRP A 48 -6.57 -10.77 -2.99
N ILE A 49 -6.96 -9.60 -2.49
CA ILE A 49 -8.32 -9.33 -2.00
C ILE A 49 -9.33 -9.48 -3.14
N GLU A 50 -9.06 -8.88 -4.30
CA GLU A 50 -9.93 -8.98 -5.47
C GLU A 50 -10.13 -10.42 -5.94
N LYS A 51 -9.03 -11.19 -6.06
CA LYS A 51 -9.08 -12.60 -6.43
C LYS A 51 -9.83 -13.44 -5.41
N GLY A 52 -9.53 -13.26 -4.13
CA GLY A 52 -10.20 -13.98 -3.04
C GLY A 52 -11.71 -13.73 -3.07
N ASN A 53 -12.12 -12.47 -3.20
CA ASN A 53 -13.54 -12.11 -3.33
C ASN A 53 -14.20 -12.74 -4.57
N SER A 54 -13.55 -12.67 -5.73
CA SER A 54 -14.08 -13.24 -6.98
C SER A 54 -14.35 -14.74 -6.84
N TRP A 55 -13.38 -15.49 -6.33
CA TRP A 55 -13.49 -16.95 -6.18
C TRP A 55 -14.51 -17.36 -5.11
N ILE A 56 -14.64 -16.59 -4.02
CA ILE A 56 -15.70 -16.83 -3.03
C ILE A 56 -17.08 -16.67 -3.68
N VAL A 57 -17.30 -15.59 -4.43
CA VAL A 57 -18.59 -15.32 -5.09
C VAL A 57 -18.91 -16.40 -6.12
N GLU A 58 -17.93 -16.79 -6.95
CA GLU A 58 -18.06 -17.85 -7.96
C GLU A 58 -18.40 -19.19 -7.30
N SER A 59 -17.62 -19.62 -6.31
CA SER A 59 -17.82 -20.90 -5.61
C SER A 59 -19.18 -20.98 -4.90
N LEU A 60 -19.63 -19.88 -4.29
CA LEU A 60 -20.94 -19.82 -3.64
C LEU A 60 -22.10 -19.83 -4.65
N SER A 61 -21.93 -19.13 -5.78
CA SER A 61 -22.94 -19.05 -6.83
C SER A 61 -23.13 -20.38 -7.57
N GLU A 62 -22.05 -21.10 -7.84
CA GLU A 62 -22.06 -22.32 -8.64
C GLU A 62 -22.22 -23.58 -7.79
N ASN A 63 -21.42 -23.70 -6.73
CA ASN A 63 -21.30 -24.95 -5.97
C ASN A 63 -22.00 -24.89 -4.61
N ARG A 64 -22.52 -23.73 -4.21
CA ARG A 64 -23.12 -23.46 -2.87
C ARG A 64 -22.20 -23.85 -1.71
N GLN A 65 -20.89 -23.84 -1.94
CA GLN A 65 -19.88 -24.16 -0.95
C GLN A 65 -18.84 -23.04 -0.89
N LEU A 66 -18.32 -22.78 0.30
CA LEU A 66 -17.24 -21.82 0.50
C LEU A 66 -15.92 -22.44 0.03
N ASP A 67 -15.26 -21.78 -0.93
CA ASP A 67 -13.86 -22.03 -1.21
C ASP A 67 -13.00 -21.48 -0.06
N ARG A 68 -12.46 -22.39 0.76
CA ARG A 68 -11.64 -22.05 1.92
C ARG A 68 -10.27 -21.47 1.54
N GLN A 69 -9.73 -21.84 0.37
CA GLN A 69 -8.47 -21.28 -0.11
C GLN A 69 -8.69 -19.83 -0.53
N ALA A 70 -9.77 -19.55 -1.26
CA ALA A 70 -10.16 -18.19 -1.61
C ALA A 70 -10.39 -17.31 -0.37
N PHE A 71 -11.07 -17.84 0.66
CA PHE A 71 -11.23 -17.13 1.93
C PHE A 71 -9.91 -16.88 2.66
N SER A 72 -8.99 -17.84 2.65
CA SER A 72 -7.66 -17.67 3.23
C SER A 72 -6.86 -16.59 2.49
N GLN A 73 -6.96 -16.55 1.16
CA GLN A 73 -6.31 -15.52 0.35
C GLN A 73 -6.88 -14.13 0.61
N LEU A 74 -8.21 -14.01 0.78
CA LEU A 74 -8.85 -12.76 1.19
C LEU A 74 -8.30 -12.29 2.56
N LEU A 75 -8.24 -13.19 3.55
CA LEU A 75 -7.72 -12.86 4.88
C LEU A 75 -6.27 -12.38 4.85
N VAL A 76 -5.39 -13.09 4.13
CA VAL A 76 -3.98 -12.71 4.01
C VAL A 76 -3.82 -11.39 3.26
N GLY A 77 -4.60 -11.19 2.18
CA GLY A 77 -4.59 -9.93 1.43
C GLY A 77 -5.00 -8.74 2.29
N VAL A 78 -6.08 -8.86 3.07
CA VAL A 78 -6.53 -7.79 3.99
C VAL A 78 -5.49 -7.51 5.08
N ARG A 79 -4.91 -8.57 5.68
CA ARG A 79 -3.87 -8.42 6.71
C ARG A 79 -2.66 -7.68 6.17
N ASN A 80 -2.16 -8.09 5.01
CA ASN A 80 -0.96 -7.46 4.47
C ASN A 80 -1.23 -6.04 3.99
N LEU A 81 -2.39 -5.75 3.41
CA LEU A 81 -2.77 -4.37 3.09
C LEU A 81 -2.80 -3.47 4.34
N TYR A 82 -3.26 -3.98 5.48
CA TYR A 82 -3.18 -3.24 6.75
C TYR A 82 -1.72 -2.94 7.13
N LEU A 83 -0.83 -3.93 7.03
CA LEU A 83 0.59 -3.77 7.37
C LEU A 83 1.30 -2.79 6.43
N ASP A 84 1.02 -2.85 5.12
CA ASP A 84 1.57 -1.92 4.14
C ASP A 84 1.20 -0.46 4.49
N LEU A 85 -0.04 -0.24 4.93
CA LEU A 85 -0.53 1.10 5.31
C LEU A 85 0.06 1.58 6.64
N GLU A 86 0.28 0.67 7.59
CA GLU A 86 0.96 0.95 8.86
C GLU A 86 2.42 1.36 8.60
N GLU A 87 3.15 0.58 7.79
CA GLU A 87 4.53 0.90 7.41
C GLU A 87 4.63 2.21 6.61
N LEU A 88 3.70 2.45 5.69
CA LEU A 88 3.63 3.73 4.96
C LEU A 88 3.45 4.91 5.92
N GLN A 89 2.61 4.76 6.95
CA GLN A 89 2.40 5.82 7.94
C GLN A 89 3.68 6.08 8.74
N ASP A 90 4.36 5.04 9.20
CA ASP A 90 5.61 5.16 9.95
C ASP A 90 6.70 5.85 9.12
N LEU A 91 6.86 5.46 7.85
CA LEU A 91 7.80 6.12 6.93
C LEU A 91 7.44 7.59 6.68
N LEU A 92 6.15 7.93 6.56
CA LEU A 92 5.73 9.33 6.41
C LEU A 92 6.04 10.17 7.66
N ILE A 93 5.99 9.57 8.85
CA ILE A 93 6.40 10.22 10.10
C ILE A 93 7.92 10.45 10.09
N GLU A 94 8.71 9.45 9.69
CA GLU A 94 10.17 9.60 9.56
C GLU A 94 10.53 10.69 8.56
N VAL A 95 9.88 10.72 7.39
CA VAL A 95 10.05 11.79 6.40
C VAL A 95 9.68 13.15 6.97
N SER A 96 8.61 13.25 7.77
CA SER A 96 8.25 14.50 8.46
C SER A 96 9.38 14.97 9.37
N ASN A 97 9.95 14.04 10.16
CA ASN A 97 11.07 14.37 11.03
C ASN A 97 12.32 14.77 10.24
N GLU A 98 12.63 14.13 9.12
CA GLU A 98 13.77 14.52 8.26
C GLU A 98 13.62 15.95 7.71
N ILE A 99 12.38 16.36 7.42
CA ILE A 99 12.07 17.72 6.97
C ILE A 99 12.17 18.72 8.14
N ASP A 100 11.69 18.33 9.33
CA ASP A 100 11.60 19.19 10.51
C ASP A 100 12.91 19.30 11.32
N GLU A 101 13.75 18.26 11.36
CA GLU A 101 14.94 18.14 12.24
C GLU A 101 16.18 18.95 11.78
N ASN A 102 15.98 20.07 11.07
CA ASN A 102 17.05 21.03 10.76
C ASN A 102 16.54 22.47 10.62
#